data_AF-A0A285R7Y4-F1
#
_entry.id   AF-A0A285R7Y4-F1
#
_cell.length_a   1.000
_cell.length_b   1.000
_cell.length_c   1.000
_cell.angle_alpha   90.00
_cell.angle_beta   90.00
_cell.angle_gamma   90.00
#
_symmetry.space_group_name_H-M   'P 1'
#
loop_
_entity.id
_entity.type
_entity.pdbx_description
1 polymer ?
#
loop_
_entity_poly.entity_id
_entity_poly.type
_entity_poly.pdbx_seq_one_letter_code
_entity_poly.pdbx_strand_id
1 'polypeptide(L)'
;MSPADPNNPNEAARLTQQLLDQGFTKRQVAAMLGRDASLVSQFFTKGKGAAFVDALRQVVRAVRGGERDTEALAGIAGENVVRRRTRTGQKARVRGKDVVGTPGESMAGRAGRQAIRSGASHLAPVVHATGRAGGRLAFTVRMRADQYVYSAGSDRDSGGLRRGFVPRADGTEERTYGSASTGGFDAAEWSRRVAAHHGDVTEAMRTWLVDTGRAVPEADILYLEVRAWIPPS
;
A
#
# COMPACT_ATOMS: atom_id res chain seq x y z
N MET A 1 0.04 -10.74 16.91
CA MET A 1 -0.34 -9.78 17.98
C MET A 1 -1.52 -10.40 18.70
N SER A 2 -1.38 -10.68 19.98
CA SER A 2 -2.49 -11.19 20.80
C SER A 2 -3.60 -10.13 20.91
N PRO A 3 -4.87 -10.54 21.03
CA PRO A 3 -5.97 -9.62 21.36
C PRO A 3 -5.66 -8.86 22.65
N ALA A 4 -6.18 -7.64 22.80
CA ALA A 4 -6.14 -6.97 24.10
C ALA A 4 -6.93 -7.80 25.11
N ASP A 5 -6.38 -8.03 26.29
CA ASP A 5 -7.11 -8.61 27.42
C ASP A 5 -8.18 -7.60 27.87
N PRO A 6 -9.48 -7.92 27.77
CA PRO A 6 -10.56 -7.04 28.21
C PRO A 6 -10.46 -6.68 29.70
N ASN A 7 -9.87 -7.57 30.51
CA ASN A 7 -9.75 -7.40 31.96
C ASN A 7 -8.50 -6.60 32.36
N ASN A 8 -7.57 -6.38 31.43
CA ASN A 8 -6.35 -5.63 31.68
C ASN A 8 -6.06 -4.63 30.53
N PRO A 9 -6.90 -3.58 30.41
CA PRO A 9 -6.78 -2.60 29.34
C PRO A 9 -5.41 -1.92 29.37
N ASN A 10 -4.83 -1.75 28.19
CA ASN A 10 -3.56 -1.04 28.06
C ASN A 10 -3.69 0.43 28.51
N GLU A 11 -2.55 1.07 28.76
CA GLU A 11 -2.53 2.44 29.30
C GLU A 11 -3.31 3.45 28.44
N ALA A 12 -3.23 3.34 27.11
CA ALA A 12 -3.96 4.20 26.19
C ALA A 12 -5.49 4.02 26.31
N ALA A 13 -5.96 2.78 26.46
CA ALA A 13 -7.36 2.46 26.69
C ALA A 13 -7.83 2.99 28.06
N ARG A 14 -7.03 2.83 29.13
CA ARG A 14 -7.37 3.37 30.46
C ARG A 14 -7.49 4.89 30.48
N LEU A 15 -6.54 5.59 29.86
CA LEU A 15 -6.57 7.06 29.79
C LEU A 15 -7.72 7.54 28.89
N THR A 16 -7.99 6.85 27.79
CA THR A 16 -9.15 7.15 26.94
C THR A 16 -10.44 6.96 27.72
N GLN A 17 -10.57 5.87 28.50
CA GLN A 17 -11.77 5.61 29.31
C GLN A 17 -12.03 6.76 30.28
N GLN A 18 -11.00 7.30 30.94
CA GLN A 18 -11.16 8.47 31.82
C GLN A 18 -11.72 9.70 31.09
N LEU A 19 -11.35 9.92 29.82
CA LEU A 19 -11.94 10.99 29.02
C LEU A 19 -13.40 10.69 28.66
N LEU A 20 -13.73 9.43 28.37
CA LEU A 20 -15.11 9.02 28.13
C LEU A 20 -15.98 9.22 29.38
N ASP A 21 -15.46 8.87 30.56
CA ASP A 21 -16.13 9.05 31.85
C ASP A 21 -16.35 10.54 32.18
N GLN A 22 -15.53 11.42 31.59
CA GLN A 22 -15.69 12.88 31.66
C GLN A 22 -16.65 13.45 30.60
N GLY A 23 -17.33 12.60 29.84
CA GLY A 23 -18.35 12.98 28.85
C GLY A 23 -17.85 13.16 27.43
N PHE A 24 -16.56 12.89 27.15
CA PHE A 24 -16.07 12.94 25.77
C PHE A 24 -16.47 11.69 24.99
N THR A 25 -16.66 11.83 23.68
CA THR A 25 -16.86 10.70 22.78
C THR A 25 -15.53 10.19 22.23
N LYS A 26 -15.48 8.92 21.80
CA LYS A 26 -14.30 8.37 21.09
C LYS A 26 -13.93 9.19 19.84
N ARG A 27 -14.92 9.82 19.19
CA ARG A 27 -14.71 10.71 18.05
C ARG A 27 -14.00 11.99 18.45
N GLN A 28 -14.41 12.63 19.55
CA GLN A 28 -13.74 13.83 20.07
C GLN A 28 -12.32 13.52 20.52
N VAL A 29 -12.10 12.41 21.25
CA VAL A 29 -10.75 11.98 21.64
C VAL A 29 -9.88 11.72 20.40
N ALA A 30 -10.42 11.09 19.37
CA ALA A 30 -9.69 10.87 18.12
C ALA A 30 -9.31 12.20 17.43
N ALA A 31 -10.24 13.15 17.38
CA ALA A 31 -9.99 14.49 16.84
C ALA A 31 -8.87 15.22 17.60
N MET A 32 -8.86 15.19 18.94
CA MET A 32 -7.79 15.77 19.75
C MET A 32 -6.41 15.17 19.41
N LEU A 33 -6.35 13.85 19.16
CA LEU A 33 -5.12 13.16 18.77
C LEU A 33 -4.75 13.34 17.28
N GLY A 34 -5.59 14.04 16.50
CA GLY A 34 -5.46 14.18 15.06
C GLY A 34 -5.58 12.85 14.30
N ARG A 35 -6.49 11.96 14.72
CA ARG A 35 -6.67 10.60 14.19
C ARG A 35 -8.14 10.24 14.02
N ASP A 36 -8.39 9.11 13.36
CA ASP A 36 -9.74 8.56 13.20
C ASP A 36 -10.20 7.76 14.43
N ALA A 37 -11.51 7.78 14.69
CA ALA A 37 -12.14 7.04 15.79
C ALA A 37 -11.86 5.53 15.75
N SER A 38 -11.64 4.97 14.54
CA SER A 38 -11.22 3.56 14.38
C SER A 38 -9.91 3.25 15.09
N LEU A 39 -8.95 4.19 15.09
CA LEU A 39 -7.69 4.00 15.81
C LEU A 39 -7.91 3.98 17.32
N VAL A 40 -8.75 4.86 17.85
CA VAL A 40 -9.09 4.90 19.29
C VAL A 40 -9.81 3.63 19.71
N SER A 41 -10.74 3.10 18.89
CA SER A 41 -11.37 1.79 19.13
C SER A 41 -10.35 0.63 19.17
N GLN A 42 -9.23 0.75 18.46
CA GLN A 42 -8.15 -0.24 18.49
C GLN A 42 -7.31 -0.19 19.78
N PHE A 43 -7.43 0.85 20.60
CA PHE A 43 -6.79 0.86 21.93
C PHE A 43 -7.40 -0.23 22.81
N PHE A 44 -8.73 -0.33 22.79
CA PHE A 44 -9.50 -1.29 23.57
C PHE A 44 -9.48 -2.70 22.98
N THR A 45 -9.45 -2.85 21.66
CA THR A 45 -9.60 -4.17 21.00
C THR A 45 -8.30 -4.83 20.58
N LYS A 46 -7.28 -4.03 20.20
CA LYS A 46 -6.03 -4.53 19.60
C LYS A 46 -4.79 -4.16 20.41
N GLY A 47 -4.96 -3.56 21.59
CA GLY A 47 -3.85 -3.17 22.45
C GLY A 47 -2.95 -2.11 21.82
N LYS A 48 -3.45 -1.34 20.85
CA LYS A 48 -2.70 -0.24 20.22
C LYS A 48 -2.71 0.99 21.11
N GLY A 49 -1.95 2.02 20.73
CA GLY A 49 -2.03 3.34 21.37
C GLY A 49 -0.82 3.76 22.19
N ALA A 50 0.21 2.92 22.30
CA ALA A 50 1.43 3.24 23.06
C ALA A 50 2.05 4.60 22.68
N ALA A 51 2.07 4.94 21.39
CA ALA A 51 2.58 6.22 20.89
C ALA A 51 1.74 7.46 21.24
N PHE A 52 0.56 7.28 21.84
CA PHE A 52 -0.36 8.35 22.23
C PHE A 52 -0.50 8.47 23.76
N VAL A 53 0.19 7.63 24.55
CA VAL A 53 0.05 7.62 26.01
C VAL A 53 0.41 8.97 26.62
N ASP A 54 1.52 9.58 26.21
CA ASP A 54 1.95 10.87 26.77
C ASP A 54 0.97 11.99 26.41
N ALA A 55 0.49 12.02 25.17
CA ALA A 55 -0.58 12.95 24.76
C ALA A 55 -1.85 12.76 25.57
N LEU A 56 -2.31 11.52 25.74
CA LEU A 56 -3.50 11.21 26.53
C LEU A 56 -3.33 11.61 28.00
N ARG A 57 -2.15 11.42 28.61
CA ARG A 57 -1.86 11.86 29.98
C ARG A 57 -2.03 13.36 30.15
N GLN A 58 -1.49 14.15 29.22
CA GLN A 58 -1.62 15.61 29.28
C GLN A 58 -3.07 16.06 29.09
N VAL A 59 -3.80 15.46 28.14
CA VAL A 59 -5.23 15.74 27.94
C VAL A 59 -6.04 15.38 29.19
N VAL A 60 -5.82 14.21 29.81
CA VAL A 60 -6.48 13.84 31.07
C VAL A 60 -6.18 14.85 32.18
N ARG A 61 -4.92 15.30 32.30
CA ARG A 61 -4.53 16.30 33.30
C ARG A 61 -5.24 17.64 33.08
N ALA A 62 -5.31 18.11 31.84
CA ALA A 62 -5.99 19.36 31.47
C ALA A 62 -7.50 19.29 31.76
N VAL A 63 -8.16 18.18 31.39
CA VAL A 63 -9.59 17.96 31.66
C VAL A 63 -9.87 17.93 33.17
N ARG A 64 -9.01 17.28 33.97
CA ARG A 64 -9.13 17.31 35.44
C ARG A 64 -8.91 18.71 36.02
N GLY A 65 -8.15 19.56 35.34
CA GLY A 65 -7.97 20.98 35.67
C GLY A 65 -9.12 21.89 35.23
N GLY A 66 -10.14 21.34 34.56
CA GLY A 66 -11.34 22.07 34.15
C GLY A 66 -11.40 22.43 32.66
N GLU A 67 -10.37 22.13 31.86
CA GLU A 67 -10.39 22.40 30.43
C GLU A 67 -11.42 21.52 29.70
N ARG A 68 -12.23 22.13 28.84
CA ARG A 68 -13.30 21.47 28.07
C ARG A 68 -13.27 21.84 26.59
N ASP A 69 -12.55 22.90 26.20
CA ASP A 69 -12.39 23.27 24.82
C ASP A 69 -11.57 22.21 24.07
N THR A 70 -12.22 21.59 23.08
CA THR A 70 -11.61 20.55 22.26
C THR A 70 -10.44 21.04 21.40
N GLU A 71 -10.40 22.33 21.04
CA GLU A 71 -9.29 22.90 20.27
C GLU A 71 -8.05 23.08 21.16
N ALA A 72 -8.21 23.67 22.34
CA ALA A 72 -7.15 23.72 23.36
C ALA A 72 -6.60 22.33 23.71
N LEU A 73 -7.48 21.36 23.95
CA LEU A 73 -7.09 19.97 24.23
C LEU A 73 -6.37 19.30 23.05
N ALA A 74 -6.75 19.63 21.81
CA ALA A 74 -6.04 19.17 20.61
C ALA A 74 -4.64 19.78 20.49
N GLY A 75 -4.46 21.05 20.89
CA GLY A 75 -3.15 21.69 20.99
C GLY A 75 -2.22 20.96 21.96
N ILE A 76 -2.71 20.70 23.18
CA ILE A 76 -1.98 19.95 24.21
C ILE A 76 -1.61 18.55 23.73
N ALA A 77 -2.55 17.83 23.11
CA ALA A 77 -2.29 16.53 22.54
C ALA A 77 -1.23 16.61 21.42
N GLY A 78 -1.35 17.59 20.52
CA GLY A 78 -0.47 17.77 19.36
C GLY A 78 1.00 17.91 19.72
N GLU A 79 1.31 18.63 20.80
CA GLU A 79 2.67 18.78 21.33
C GLU A 79 3.28 17.48 21.85
N ASN A 80 2.43 16.51 22.22
CA ASN A 80 2.81 15.28 22.90
C ASN A 80 2.61 14.02 22.05
N VAL A 81 2.05 14.12 20.83
CA VAL A 81 1.94 12.99 19.90
C VAL A 81 3.25 12.80 19.15
N VAL A 82 4.01 11.78 19.52
CA VAL A 82 5.24 11.41 18.81
C VAL A 82 4.89 10.66 17.53
N ARG A 83 5.10 11.29 16.37
CA ARG A 83 5.02 10.59 15.08
C ARG A 83 6.15 9.57 14.98
N ARG A 84 5.83 8.33 14.60
CA ARG A 84 6.83 7.30 14.34
C ARG A 84 7.82 7.79 13.28
N ARG A 85 9.11 7.76 13.61
CA ARG A 85 10.21 8.05 12.69
C ARG A 85 10.85 6.75 12.17
N THR A 86 11.49 6.82 11.02
CA THR A 86 12.39 5.76 10.53
C THR A 86 13.63 5.71 11.43
N ARG A 87 14.45 4.66 11.31
CA ARG A 87 15.75 4.56 12.01
C ARG A 87 16.66 5.75 11.72
N THR A 88 16.47 6.41 10.57
CA THR A 88 17.20 7.60 10.11
C THR A 88 16.50 8.92 10.47
N GLY A 89 15.48 8.92 11.33
CA GLY A 89 14.82 10.13 11.83
C GLY A 89 13.78 10.75 10.90
N GLN A 90 13.56 10.20 9.69
CA GLN A 90 12.55 10.67 8.75
C GLN A 90 11.13 10.27 9.19
N LYS A 91 10.09 11.00 8.74
CA LYS A 91 8.69 10.62 8.98
C LYS A 91 8.42 9.23 8.39
N ALA A 92 8.03 8.27 9.22
CA ALA A 92 7.68 6.94 8.72
C ALA A 92 6.38 7.01 7.90
N ARG A 93 6.43 6.60 6.64
CA ARG A 93 5.23 6.51 5.79
C ARG A 93 4.38 5.31 6.23
N VAL A 94 3.06 5.47 6.20
CA VAL A 94 2.12 4.36 6.39
C VAL A 94 2.34 3.37 5.25
N ARG A 95 2.67 2.11 5.56
CA ARG A 95 2.73 1.05 4.55
C ARG A 95 1.30 0.77 4.09
N GLY A 96 0.96 1.25 2.89
CA GLY A 96 -0.26 0.80 2.20
C GLY A 96 -0.14 -0.68 1.86
N LYS A 97 -1.27 -1.40 1.83
CA LYS A 97 -1.28 -2.81 1.44
C LYS A 97 -0.63 -2.98 0.06
N ASP A 98 0.14 -4.05 -0.09
CA ASP A 98 0.78 -4.38 -1.36
C ASP A 98 -0.19 -4.98 -2.36
N VAL A 99 -1.37 -5.43 -1.93
CA VAL A 99 -2.50 -5.81 -2.77
C VAL A 99 -3.79 -5.16 -2.23
N VAL A 100 -4.58 -4.59 -3.13
CA VAL A 100 -5.87 -3.96 -2.86
C VAL A 100 -6.91 -4.44 -3.87
N GLY A 101 -8.19 -4.44 -3.48
CA GLY A 101 -9.30 -4.92 -4.30
C GLY A 101 -9.86 -6.28 -3.87
N THR A 102 -10.92 -6.72 -4.55
CA THR A 102 -11.66 -7.96 -4.28
C THR A 102 -11.29 -9.02 -5.32
N PRO A 103 -10.97 -10.27 -4.93
CA PRO A 103 -10.82 -11.37 -5.88
C PRO A 103 -12.06 -11.53 -6.76
N GLY A 104 -11.86 -11.59 -8.09
CA GLY A 104 -12.96 -11.66 -9.05
C GLY A 104 -13.53 -10.30 -9.48
N GLU A 105 -13.00 -9.19 -8.96
CA GLU A 105 -13.33 -7.83 -9.38
C GLU A 105 -12.06 -7.08 -9.81
N SER A 106 -12.07 -5.75 -9.71
CA SER A 106 -10.87 -4.94 -9.90
C SER A 106 -9.88 -5.13 -8.74
N MET A 107 -8.63 -5.43 -9.08
CA MET A 107 -7.55 -5.61 -8.10
C MET A 107 -6.30 -4.87 -8.56
N ALA A 108 -5.48 -4.45 -7.61
CA ALA A 108 -4.13 -3.97 -7.90
C ALA A 108 -3.14 -4.54 -6.89
N GLY A 109 -1.94 -4.88 -7.36
CA GLY A 109 -0.85 -5.33 -6.54
C GLY A 109 0.46 -4.69 -6.95
N ARG A 110 1.35 -4.43 -5.99
CA ARG A 110 2.67 -3.82 -6.22
C ARG A 110 3.79 -4.59 -5.53
N ALA A 111 4.97 -4.53 -6.13
CA ALA A 111 6.19 -5.10 -5.63
C ALA A 111 7.34 -4.10 -5.80
N GLY A 112 7.94 -3.70 -4.68
CA GLY A 112 9.20 -2.96 -4.68
C GLY A 112 10.41 -3.90 -4.63
N ARG A 113 11.61 -3.31 -4.67
CA ARG A 113 12.91 -4.01 -4.77
C ARG A 113 13.09 -5.26 -3.90
N GLN A 114 12.60 -5.25 -2.66
CA GLN A 114 12.71 -6.42 -1.78
C GLN A 114 11.85 -7.59 -2.28
N ALA A 115 10.62 -7.32 -2.69
CA ALA A 115 9.71 -8.37 -3.16
C ALA A 115 10.09 -8.87 -4.56
N ILE A 116 10.61 -8.00 -5.43
CA ILE A 116 11.19 -8.39 -6.73
C ILE A 116 12.27 -9.45 -6.54
N ARG A 117 13.18 -9.28 -5.57
CA ARG A 117 14.25 -10.27 -5.29
C ARG A 117 13.72 -11.65 -4.90
N SER A 118 12.49 -11.73 -4.40
CA SER A 118 11.80 -12.98 -4.08
C SER A 118 10.71 -13.31 -5.11
N GLY A 119 10.84 -12.81 -6.34
CA GLY A 119 9.95 -13.11 -7.46
C GLY A 119 8.60 -12.40 -7.47
N ALA A 120 8.34 -11.52 -6.50
CA ALA A 120 7.05 -10.86 -6.30
C ALA A 120 5.86 -11.85 -6.25
N SER A 121 6.09 -13.04 -5.70
CA SER A 121 5.12 -14.15 -5.71
C SER A 121 3.79 -13.84 -5.02
N HIS A 122 3.76 -12.85 -4.13
CA HIS A 122 2.52 -12.34 -3.52
C HIS A 122 1.56 -11.68 -4.54
N LEU A 123 2.03 -11.38 -5.76
CA LEU A 123 1.19 -10.89 -6.86
C LEU A 123 0.52 -12.02 -7.65
N ALA A 124 1.04 -13.26 -7.58
CA ALA A 124 0.49 -14.40 -8.31
C ALA A 124 -0.99 -14.67 -7.98
N PRO A 125 -1.47 -14.58 -6.72
CA PRO A 125 -2.89 -14.71 -6.42
C PRO A 125 -3.79 -13.72 -7.16
N VAL A 126 -3.32 -12.48 -7.43
CA VAL A 126 -4.07 -11.50 -8.21
C VAL A 126 -4.23 -12.00 -9.64
N VAL A 127 -3.11 -12.38 -10.29
CA VAL A 127 -3.10 -12.91 -11.66
C VAL A 127 -3.99 -14.15 -11.79
N HIS A 128 -3.85 -15.12 -10.88
CA HIS A 128 -4.63 -16.36 -10.92
C HIS A 128 -6.11 -16.17 -10.62
N ALA A 129 -6.48 -15.27 -9.70
CA ALA A 129 -7.88 -14.97 -9.42
C ALA A 129 -8.54 -14.29 -10.62
N THR A 130 -7.88 -13.29 -11.22
CA THR A 130 -8.36 -12.61 -12.41
C THR A 130 -8.44 -13.55 -13.62
N GLY A 131 -7.46 -14.44 -13.79
CA GLY A 131 -7.47 -15.45 -14.85
C GLY A 131 -8.66 -16.41 -14.75
N ARG A 132 -9.00 -16.86 -13.53
CA ARG A 132 -10.20 -17.69 -13.30
C ARG A 132 -11.51 -16.94 -13.55
N ALA A 133 -11.52 -15.63 -13.37
CA ALA A 133 -12.67 -14.77 -13.60
C ALA A 133 -12.77 -14.27 -15.06
N GLY A 134 -11.90 -14.72 -15.98
CA GLY A 134 -11.91 -14.26 -17.38
C GLY A 134 -11.52 -12.80 -17.56
N GLY A 135 -10.76 -12.23 -16.62
CA GLY A 135 -10.42 -10.81 -16.62
C GLY A 135 -9.23 -10.44 -17.51
N ARG A 136 -8.84 -9.16 -17.42
CA ARG A 136 -7.69 -8.57 -18.11
C ARG A 136 -6.68 -8.00 -17.12
N LEU A 137 -5.43 -7.92 -17.55
CA LEU A 137 -4.32 -7.39 -16.76
C LEU A 137 -3.61 -6.24 -17.48
N ALA A 138 -3.07 -5.31 -16.70
CA ALA A 138 -2.07 -4.36 -17.12
C ALA A 138 -0.89 -4.43 -16.15
N PHE A 139 0.32 -4.33 -16.68
CA PHE A 139 1.54 -4.36 -15.87
C PHE A 139 2.26 -3.02 -15.97
N THR A 140 2.77 -2.53 -14.84
CA THR A 140 3.71 -1.39 -14.84
C THR A 140 5.05 -1.88 -14.34
N VAL A 141 6.09 -1.67 -15.13
CA VAL A 141 7.45 -2.19 -14.87
C VAL A 141 8.41 -1.01 -14.80
N ARG A 142 9.32 -1.01 -13.82
CA ARG A 142 10.42 -0.04 -13.75
C ARG A 142 11.77 -0.70 -13.96
N MET A 143 12.57 -0.17 -14.86
CA MET A 143 13.95 -0.63 -15.12
C MET A 143 14.85 0.58 -15.39
N ARG A 144 16.17 0.37 -15.54
CA ARG A 144 17.03 1.44 -16.06
C ARG A 144 16.67 1.76 -17.50
N ALA A 145 16.80 3.03 -17.89
CA ALA A 145 16.42 3.49 -19.23
C ALA A 145 17.16 2.72 -20.34
N ASP A 146 18.43 2.40 -20.13
CA ASP A 146 19.32 1.68 -21.05
C ASP A 146 19.00 0.19 -21.21
N GLN A 147 18.12 -0.36 -20.38
CA GLN A 147 17.70 -1.76 -20.45
C GLN A 147 16.47 -1.97 -21.33
N TYR A 148 15.79 -0.89 -21.73
CA TYR A 148 14.72 -0.95 -22.72
C TYR A 148 15.32 -0.88 -24.12
N VAL A 149 14.94 -1.81 -24.99
CA VAL A 149 15.42 -1.88 -26.38
C VAL A 149 14.80 -0.78 -27.24
N TYR A 150 13.51 -0.51 -27.03
CA TYR A 150 12.77 0.51 -27.76
C TYR A 150 12.69 1.81 -26.96
N SER A 151 12.63 2.94 -27.65
CA SER A 151 12.29 4.22 -27.04
C SER A 151 10.86 4.20 -26.47
N ALA A 152 10.63 4.95 -25.40
CA ALA A 152 9.30 5.13 -24.84
C ALA A 152 8.32 5.67 -25.92
N GLY A 153 7.11 5.11 -25.96
CA GLY A 153 6.07 5.50 -26.93
C GLY A 153 6.21 4.89 -28.33
N SER A 154 7.21 4.03 -28.56
CA SER A 154 7.29 3.22 -29.79
C SER A 154 6.10 2.27 -29.92
N ASP A 155 5.54 2.14 -31.11
CA ASP A 155 4.47 1.18 -31.40
C ASP A 155 4.92 -0.27 -31.17
N ARG A 156 6.22 -0.55 -31.36
CA ARG A 156 6.80 -1.87 -31.11
C ARG A 156 6.96 -2.19 -29.62
N ASP A 157 6.97 -1.17 -28.77
CA ASP A 157 7.10 -1.33 -27.32
C ASP A 157 5.72 -1.41 -26.66
N SER A 158 4.98 -0.32 -26.68
CA SER A 158 3.77 -0.18 -25.89
C SER A 158 2.58 0.30 -26.72
N GLY A 159 2.61 0.10 -28.04
CA GLY A 159 1.49 0.36 -28.96
C GLY A 159 0.89 1.77 -28.79
N GLY A 160 1.65 2.82 -29.12
CA GLY A 160 1.17 4.19 -29.10
C GLY A 160 0.90 4.81 -27.71
N LEU A 161 1.28 4.16 -26.60
CA LEU A 161 1.12 4.72 -25.26
C LEU A 161 2.04 5.94 -25.03
N ARG A 162 1.54 7.14 -25.36
CA ARG A 162 2.07 8.42 -24.82
C ARG A 162 1.78 8.58 -23.31
N ARG A 163 0.85 7.78 -22.78
CA ARG A 163 0.45 7.73 -21.36
C ARG A 163 0.87 6.39 -20.77
N GLY A 164 1.58 6.39 -19.64
CA GLY A 164 2.10 5.16 -19.01
C GLY A 164 3.62 5.02 -19.00
N PHE A 165 4.31 6.05 -19.51
CA PHE A 165 5.75 6.28 -19.34
C PHE A 165 5.99 7.29 -18.21
N VAL A 166 6.87 6.99 -17.26
CA VAL A 166 7.31 7.94 -16.23
C VAL A 166 8.84 7.87 -16.07
N PRO A 167 9.59 8.87 -16.55
CA PRO A 167 11.02 8.95 -16.28
C PRO A 167 11.25 9.37 -14.83
N ARG A 168 12.32 8.87 -14.23
CA ARG A 168 12.70 9.16 -12.85
C ARG A 168 14.09 9.81 -12.81
N ALA A 169 14.29 10.68 -11.83
CA ALA A 169 15.56 11.40 -11.65
C ALA A 169 16.78 10.48 -11.40
N ASP A 170 16.56 9.22 -11.02
CA ASP A 170 17.60 8.22 -10.80
C ASP A 170 17.96 7.40 -12.06
N GLY A 171 17.59 7.89 -13.26
CA GLY A 171 17.94 7.25 -14.53
C GLY A 171 17.12 5.99 -14.86
N THR A 172 16.00 5.80 -14.17
CA THR A 172 15.08 4.69 -14.42
C THR A 172 13.79 5.17 -15.06
N GLU A 173 13.10 4.26 -15.73
CA GLU A 173 11.84 4.54 -16.42
C GLU A 173 10.80 3.53 -15.96
N GLU A 174 9.58 4.01 -15.71
CA GLU A 174 8.40 3.15 -15.57
C GLU A 174 7.66 3.08 -16.90
N ARG A 175 7.30 1.87 -17.33
CA ARG A 175 6.50 1.62 -18.53
C ARG A 175 5.29 0.74 -18.20
N THR A 176 4.13 1.18 -18.65
CA THR A 176 2.88 0.42 -18.54
C THR A 176 2.60 -0.35 -19.82
N TYR A 177 2.29 -1.63 -19.68
CA TYR A 177 1.83 -2.51 -20.74
C TYR A 177 0.38 -2.90 -20.50
N GLY A 178 -0.49 -2.55 -21.44
CA GLY A 178 -1.93 -2.75 -21.35
C GLY A 178 -2.66 -1.67 -20.54
N SER A 179 -3.94 -1.49 -20.81
CA SER A 179 -4.84 -0.64 -20.03
C SER A 179 -6.30 -1.04 -20.23
N ALA A 180 -7.18 -0.58 -19.35
CA ALA A 180 -8.62 -0.79 -19.54
C ALA A 180 -9.15 -0.11 -20.81
N SER A 181 -8.50 0.98 -21.28
CA SER A 181 -8.93 1.74 -22.44
C SER A 181 -8.37 1.26 -23.78
N THR A 182 -7.18 0.66 -23.78
CA THR A 182 -6.45 0.26 -25.01
C THR A 182 -6.30 -1.25 -25.15
N GLY A 183 -6.94 -2.01 -24.27
CA GLY A 183 -6.76 -3.46 -24.16
C GLY A 183 -5.67 -3.82 -23.16
N GLY A 184 -5.93 -4.89 -22.40
CA GLY A 184 -5.00 -5.49 -21.45
C GLY A 184 -4.61 -6.89 -21.89
N PHE A 185 -3.67 -7.48 -21.18
CA PHE A 185 -3.33 -8.88 -21.37
C PHE A 185 -4.46 -9.81 -20.94
N ASP A 186 -4.54 -10.96 -21.59
CA ASP A 186 -5.40 -12.05 -21.14
C ASP A 186 -4.91 -12.60 -19.80
N ALA A 187 -5.76 -12.53 -18.77
CA ALA A 187 -5.36 -12.95 -17.43
C ALA A 187 -5.19 -14.46 -17.32
N ALA A 188 -5.90 -15.26 -18.12
CA ALA A 188 -5.76 -16.72 -18.10
C ALA A 188 -4.44 -17.15 -18.75
N GLU A 189 -4.02 -16.50 -19.83
CA GLU A 189 -2.70 -16.66 -20.42
C GLU A 189 -1.59 -16.30 -19.43
N TRP A 190 -1.67 -15.12 -18.81
CA TRP A 190 -0.68 -14.72 -17.81
C TRP A 190 -0.69 -15.60 -16.56
N SER A 191 -1.84 -16.12 -16.16
CA SER A 191 -1.95 -17.10 -15.09
C SER A 191 -1.14 -18.35 -15.40
N ARG A 192 -1.21 -18.87 -16.64
CA ARG A 192 -0.36 -20.00 -17.08
C ARG A 192 1.11 -19.63 -17.12
N ARG A 193 1.45 -18.43 -17.63
CA ARG A 193 2.84 -17.96 -17.68
C ARG A 193 3.45 -17.87 -16.28
N VAL A 194 2.77 -17.21 -15.35
CA VAL A 194 3.20 -17.11 -13.94
C VAL A 194 3.31 -18.49 -13.27
N ALA A 195 2.38 -19.41 -13.56
CA ALA A 195 2.47 -20.78 -13.04
C ALA A 195 3.68 -21.54 -13.59
N ALA A 196 4.06 -21.33 -14.86
CA ALA A 196 5.25 -21.91 -15.47
C ALA A 196 6.55 -21.43 -14.80
N HIS A 197 6.53 -20.24 -14.19
CA HIS A 197 7.61 -19.72 -13.35
C HIS A 197 7.38 -19.95 -11.85
N HIS A 198 6.59 -20.97 -11.47
CA HIS A 198 6.32 -21.35 -10.08
C HIS A 198 5.77 -20.20 -9.20
N GLY A 199 5.01 -19.28 -9.80
CA GLY A 199 4.45 -18.11 -9.11
C GLY A 199 5.38 -16.91 -9.10
N ASP A 200 6.57 -16.97 -9.71
CA ASP A 200 7.47 -15.82 -9.87
C ASP A 200 6.94 -14.89 -10.98
N VAL A 201 6.28 -13.81 -10.55
CA VAL A 201 5.71 -12.80 -11.45
C VAL A 201 6.81 -11.91 -12.04
N THR A 202 7.93 -11.75 -11.33
CA THR A 202 9.06 -10.95 -11.79
C THR A 202 9.73 -11.63 -12.98
N GLU A 203 10.05 -12.90 -12.86
CA GLU A 203 10.69 -13.68 -13.92
C GLU A 203 9.75 -13.91 -15.10
N ALA A 204 8.45 -14.15 -14.85
CA ALA A 204 7.46 -14.23 -15.93
C ALA A 204 7.38 -12.93 -16.75
N MET A 205 7.45 -11.77 -16.08
CA MET A 205 7.48 -10.46 -16.74
C MET A 205 8.79 -10.20 -17.48
N ARG A 206 9.94 -10.47 -16.84
CA ARG A 206 11.26 -10.32 -17.47
C ARG A 206 11.36 -11.18 -18.73
N THR A 207 10.95 -12.45 -18.65
CA THR A 207 10.91 -13.38 -19.79
C THR A 207 10.04 -12.81 -20.91
N TRP A 208 8.82 -12.34 -20.62
CA TRP A 208 7.97 -11.72 -21.65
C TRP A 208 8.61 -10.47 -22.30
N LEU A 209 9.26 -9.62 -21.51
CA LEU A 209 9.93 -8.42 -22.04
C LEU A 209 11.08 -8.79 -22.98
N VAL A 210 11.87 -9.81 -22.63
CA VAL A 210 12.99 -10.29 -23.44
C VAL A 210 12.50 -11.02 -24.70
N ASP A 211 11.57 -11.96 -24.55
CA ASP A 211 11.01 -12.75 -25.66
C ASP A 211 10.39 -11.86 -26.74
N THR A 212 9.81 -10.74 -26.32
CA THR A 212 9.16 -9.80 -27.25
C THR A 212 10.08 -8.65 -27.68
N GLY A 213 11.37 -8.71 -27.34
CA GLY A 213 12.40 -7.77 -27.75
C GLY A 213 12.27 -6.37 -27.15
N ARG A 214 11.53 -6.22 -26.04
CA ARG A 214 11.32 -4.93 -25.34
C ARG A 214 12.43 -4.60 -24.36
N ALA A 215 13.10 -5.62 -23.83
CA ALA A 215 14.19 -5.48 -22.89
C ALA A 215 15.37 -6.36 -23.27
N VAL A 216 16.56 -5.94 -22.85
CA VAL A 216 17.78 -6.75 -22.97
C VAL A 216 17.72 -7.97 -22.04
N PRO A 217 18.43 -9.08 -22.36
CA PRO A 217 18.40 -10.28 -21.52
C PRO A 217 18.80 -10.03 -20.06
N GLU A 218 19.68 -9.06 -19.80
CA GLU A 218 20.19 -8.69 -18.47
C GLU A 218 19.32 -7.65 -17.74
N ALA A 219 18.11 -7.39 -18.24
CA ALA A 219 17.21 -6.40 -17.66
C ALA A 219 16.90 -6.68 -16.17
N ASP A 220 16.99 -5.65 -15.34
CA ASP A 220 16.77 -5.73 -13.89
C ASP A 220 15.50 -4.96 -13.52
N ILE A 221 14.43 -5.70 -13.20
CA ILE A 221 13.15 -5.12 -12.79
C ILE A 221 13.29 -4.56 -11.37
N LEU A 222 13.08 -3.26 -11.19
CA LEU A 222 13.20 -2.59 -9.91
C LEU A 222 11.86 -2.40 -9.19
N TYR A 223 10.78 -2.41 -9.96
CA TYR A 223 9.40 -2.29 -9.50
C TYR A 223 8.46 -3.00 -10.48
N LEU A 224 7.43 -3.63 -9.93
CA LEU A 224 6.36 -4.25 -10.69
C LEU A 224 5.01 -3.91 -10.05
N GLU A 225 4.04 -3.56 -10.88
CA GLU A 225 2.64 -3.41 -10.51
C GLU A 225 1.77 -4.22 -11.46
N VAL A 226 0.74 -4.85 -10.91
CA VAL A 226 -0.33 -5.53 -11.65
C VAL A 226 -1.62 -4.80 -11.36
N ARG A 227 -2.34 -4.40 -12.42
CA ARG A 227 -3.70 -3.90 -12.36
C ARG A 227 -4.61 -4.87 -13.09
N ALA A 228 -5.69 -5.27 -12.44
CA ALA A 228 -6.63 -6.26 -12.93
C ALA A 228 -8.04 -5.67 -12.97
N TRP A 229 -8.80 -6.05 -13.99
CA TRP A 229 -10.22 -5.73 -14.11
C TRP A 229 -10.97 -6.85 -14.83
N ILE A 230 -12.28 -6.90 -14.61
CA ILE A 230 -13.19 -7.72 -15.40
C ILE A 230 -13.82 -6.81 -16.45
N PRO A 231 -13.66 -7.07 -17.76
CA PRO A 231 -14.36 -6.32 -18.79
C PRO A 231 -15.88 -6.39 -18.58
N PRO A 232 -16.63 -5.32 -18.92
CA PRO A 232 -18.08 -5.41 -18.96
C PRO A 232 -18.49 -6.48 -19.99
N SER A 233 -19.41 -7.36 -19.57
CA SER A 233 -20.09 -8.35 -20.41
C SER A 233 -20.99 -7.69 -21.45
#